data_AF-A0A251P7X9-F1
#
_entry.id   AF-A0A251P7X9-F1
#
_cell.length_a   1.000
_cell.length_b   1.000
_cell.length_c   1.000
_cell.angle_alpha   90.00
_cell.angle_beta   90.00
_cell.angle_gamma   90.00
#
_symmetry.space_group_name_H-M   'P 1'
#
loop_
_entity.id
_entity.type
_entity.pdbx_description
1 polymer ?
#
loop_
_entity_poly.entity_id
_entity_poly.type
_entity_poly.pdbx_seq_one_letter_code
_entity_poly.pdbx_strand_id
1 'polypeptide(L)' 'MILVAGLAELMEEYTFLLARVLEHLFHSAPFPRRVRFLILRSLPFVSSYPLPPPPPLIGAPAAA' A
#
# COMPACT_ATOMS: atom_id res chain seq x y z
N MET A 1 -21.79 17.33 2.86
CA MET A 1 -20.40 17.54 3.33
C MET A 1 -20.12 16.88 4.68
N ILE A 2 -21.08 16.83 5.61
CA ILE A 2 -20.88 16.22 6.95
C ILE A 2 -20.48 14.74 6.93
N LEU A 3 -21.03 13.92 6.02
CA LEU A 3 -20.67 12.50 5.91
C LEU A 3 -19.22 12.27 5.51
N VAL A 4 -18.69 13.10 4.61
CA VAL A 4 -17.30 13.03 4.16
C VAL A 4 -16.36 13.42 5.31
N ALA A 5 -16.73 14.44 6.09
CA ALA A 5 -15.99 14.82 7.28
C ALA A 5 -15.96 13.71 8.35
N GLY A 6 -17.12 13.08 8.63
CA GLY A 6 -17.18 11.96 9.57
C GLY A 6 -16.41 10.73 9.10
N LEU A 7 -16.42 10.44 7.78
CA LEU A 7 -15.59 9.37 7.22
C LEU A 7 -14.10 9.70 7.32
N ALA A 8 -13.71 10.95 7.08
CA ALA A 8 -12.32 11.39 7.19
C ALA A 8 -11.80 11.29 8.63
N GLU A 9 -12.59 11.73 9.60
CA GLU A 9 -12.27 11.64 11.03
C GLU A 9 -12.11 10.18 11.47
N LEU A 10 -13.01 9.29 11.03
CA LEU A 10 -12.90 7.85 11.28
C LEU A 10 -11.66 7.23 10.61
N MET A 11 -11.31 7.67 9.40
CA MET A 11 -10.13 7.19 8.69
C MET A 11 -8.83 7.64 9.35
N GLU A 12 -8.79 8.83 9.94
CA GLU A 12 -7.62 9.32 10.67
C GLU A 12 -7.33 8.46 11.91
N GLU A 13 -8.33 8.19 12.73
CA GLU A 13 -8.17 7.33 13.91
C GLU A 13 -7.81 5.89 13.51
N TYR A 14 -8.48 5.33 12.50
CA TYR A 14 -8.18 4.00 12.00
C TYR A 14 -6.74 3.90 11.47
N THR A 15 -6.27 4.86 10.68
CA THR A 15 -4.92 4.84 10.11
C THR A 15 -3.85 5.03 11.18
N PHE A 16 -4.10 5.84 12.20
CA PHE A 16 -3.22 5.99 13.36
C PHE A 16 -3.02 4.67 14.11
N LEU A 17 -4.12 3.98 14.46
CA LEU A 17 -4.08 2.68 15.11
C LEU A 17 -3.38 1.63 14.23
N LEU A 18 -3.74 1.59 12.95
CA LEU A 18 -3.13 0.68 11.99
C LEU A 18 -1.62 0.90 11.87
N ALA A 19 -1.15 2.15 11.82
CA ALA A 19 0.27 2.48 11.76
C ALA A 19 1.02 1.97 13.00
N ARG A 20 0.45 2.14 14.19
CA ARG A 20 1.03 1.63 15.44
C ARG A 20 1.12 0.11 15.46
N VAL A 21 0.09 -0.58 14.99
CA VAL A 21 0.08 -2.05 14.90
C VAL A 21 1.14 -2.53 13.89
N LEU A 22 1.25 -1.88 12.73
CA LEU A 22 2.27 -2.20 11.72
C LEU A 22 3.68 -1.94 12.23
N GLU A 23 3.91 -0.84 12.93
CA GLU A 23 5.18 -0.52 13.58
C GLU A 23 5.57 -1.61 14.57
N HIS A 24 4.65 -1.98 15.47
CA HIS A 24 4.88 -3.05 16.43
C HIS A 24 5.13 -4.40 15.75
N LEU A 25 4.33 -4.75 14.73
CA LEU A 25 4.49 -5.99 13.96
C LEU A 25 5.87 -6.08 13.31
N PHE A 26 6.31 -5.02 12.63
CA PHE A 26 7.61 -4.99 11.97
C PHE A 26 8.80 -4.90 12.94
N HIS A 27 8.57 -4.40 14.16
CA HIS A 27 9.58 -4.37 15.20
C HIS A 27 9.72 -5.73 15.90
N SER A 28 8.60 -6.41 16.15
CA SER A 28 8.55 -7.68 16.90
C SER A 28 9.03 -8.89 16.10
N ALA A 29 9.02 -8.84 14.75
CA ALA A 29 9.49 -9.94 13.92
C ALA A 29 10.34 -9.47 12.73
N PRO A 30 11.47 -10.15 12.42
CA PRO A 30 12.28 -9.85 11.26
C PRO A 30 11.60 -10.36 9.98
N PHE A 31 10.66 -9.58 9.44
CA PHE A 31 10.01 -9.91 8.17
C PHE A 31 10.95 -9.65 6.99
N PRO A 32 11.03 -10.56 6.00
CA PRO A 32 11.70 -10.30 4.74
C PRO A 32 11.11 -9.06 4.05
N ARG A 33 11.96 -8.27 3.38
CA ARG A 33 11.54 -7.02 2.69
C ARG A 33 10.35 -7.24 1.74
N ARG A 34 10.30 -8.39 1.05
CA ARG A 34 9.18 -8.76 0.16
C ARG A 34 7.86 -8.91 0.92
N VAL A 35 7.87 -9.53 2.09
CA VAL A 35 6.67 -9.74 2.92
C VAL A 35 6.19 -8.40 3.47
N ARG A 36 7.11 -7.55 3.97
CA ARG A 36 6.77 -6.18 4.40
C ARG A 36 6.12 -5.38 3.27
N PHE A 37 6.68 -5.47 2.07
CA PHE A 37 6.13 -4.81 0.89
C PHE A 37 4.73 -5.34 0.54
N LEU A 38 4.52 -6.65 0.55
CA LEU A 38 3.21 -7.25 0.28
C LEU A 38 2.17 -6.83 1.33
N ILE A 39 2.53 -6.82 2.62
CA ILE A 39 1.64 -6.36 3.70
C ILE A 39 1.22 -4.90 3.47
N LEU A 40 2.17 -4.02 3.17
CA LEU A 40 1.89 -2.60 2.91
C LEU A 40 1.09 -2.39 1.61
N ARG A 41 1.36 -3.19 0.57
CA ARG A 41 0.66 -3.14 -0.73
C ARG A 41 -0.80 -3.57 -0.62
N SER A 42 -1.09 -4.54 0.24
CA SER A 42 -2.45 -5.07 0.45
C SER A 42 -3.31 -4.19 1.35
N LEU A 43 -2.77 -3.07 1.87
CA LEU A 43 -3.57 -2.14 2.67
C LEU A 43 -4.70 -1.54 1.81
N PRO A 44 -5.90 -1.36 2.42
CA PRO A 44 -7.09 -0.91 1.69
C PRO A 44 -6.94 0.48 1.06
N PHE A 45 -5.95 1.27 1.48
CA PHE A 45 -5.66 2.61 0.96
C PHE A 45 -4.76 2.62 -0.29
N VAL A 46 -4.01 1.53 -0.52
CA VAL A 46 -3.04 1.43 -1.62
C VAL A 46 -3.69 0.85 -2.87
N SER A 47 -4.65 -0.06 -2.70
CA SER A 47 -5.39 -0.69 -3.82
C SER A 47 -6.17 0.33 -4.67
N SER A 48 -6.54 1.46 -4.08
CA SER A 48 -7.28 2.54 -4.74
C SER A 48 -6.47 3.33 -5.76
N TYR A 49 -5.14 3.18 -5.77
CA TYR A 49 -4.27 3.81 -6.77
C TYR A 49 -4.06 2.86 -7.95
N PRO A 50 -4.58 3.18 -9.15
CA PRO A 50 -4.25 2.44 -10.36
C PRO A 50 -2.72 2.45 -10.51
N LEU A 51 -2.12 1.26 -10.61
CA LEU A 51 -0.69 1.16 -10.86
C LEU A 51 -0.42 1.83 -12.22
N PRO A 52 0.54 2.76 -12.34
CA PRO A 52 0.89 3.31 -13.64
C PRO A 52 1.26 2.15 -14.58
N PRO A 53 0.81 2.19 -15.85
CA PRO A 53 1.09 1.14 -16.80
C PRO A 53 2.60 0.90 -16.90
N PRO A 54 3.05 -0.37 -17.02
CA PRO A 54 4.48 -0.65 -17.16
C PRO A 54 5.03 0.12 -18.38
N PRO A 55 6.24 0.70 -18.27
CA PRO A 55 6.83 1.44 -19.38
C PRO A 55 6.96 0.53 -20.60
N PRO A 56 6.70 1.03 -21.81
CA PRO A 56 6.83 0.24 -23.03
C PRO A 56 8.26 -0.30 -23.13
N LEU A 57 8.39 -1.62 -23.30
CA LEU A 57 9.65 -2.29 -23.60
C LEU A 57 10.10 -1.86 -25.01
N ILE A 58 10.81 -0.74 -25.09
CA ILE A 58 11.55 -0.32 -26.28
C ILE A 58 12.71 -1.31 -26.44
N GLY A 59 12.49 -2.39 -27.20
CA GLY A 59 13.55 -3.34 -27.55
C GLY A 59 13.13 -4.79 -27.42
N ALA A 60 12.29 -5.28 -28.33
CA ALA A 60 12.32 -6.68 -28.71
C ALA A 60 12.94 -6.76 -30.11
N PRO A 61 14.19 -7.21 -30.27
CA PRO A 61 14.71 -7.54 -31.59
C PRO A 61 13.93 -8.76 -32.09
N ALA A 62 13.20 -8.58 -33.19
CA ALA A 62 12.58 -9.69 -33.89
C ALA A 62 13.70 -10.55 -34.47
N ALA A 63 13.80 -11.77 -33.95
CA ALA A 63 14.53 -12.85 -34.60
C ALA A 63 13.84 -13.19 -35.93
N ALA A 64 14.53 -12.94 -37.05
CA ALA A 64 14.52 -13.70 -38.31
C ALA A 64 15.20 -12.87 -39.41
#